data_AF-A0A4U2ZX97-F1
#
_entry.id   AF-A0A4U2ZX97-F1
#
_cell.length_a   1.000
_cell.length_b   1.000
_cell.length_c   1.000
_cell.angle_alpha   90.00
_cell.angle_beta   90.00
_cell.angle_gamma   90.00
#
_symmetry.space_group_name_H-M   'P 1'
#
loop_
_entity.id
_entity.type
_entity.pdbx_description
1 polymer ?
#
loop_
_entity_poly.entity_id
_entity_poly.type
_entity_poly.pdbx_seq_one_letter_code
_entity_poly.pdbx_strand_id
1 'polypeptide(L)'
;MTVENTQTNVEVLKGKLMEARSIQGDLTRYMAREFMPEVREARQNIGWDKTLTAQGKKEKREKHAFQREAALLTYIENEHKSYSAVVGDIVTAAEDILLKDVEAPSEREQSLFDLEAKKLQNAVTFAATTPAKIEALKDYAALGD
;
A
#
# COMPACT_ATOMS: atom_id res chain seq x y z
N MET A 1 15.06 -13.21 33.48
CA MET A 1 14.51 -14.09 32.43
C MET A 1 13.03 -13.78 32.30
N THR A 2 12.65 -13.07 31.25
CA THR A 2 11.26 -13.00 30.81
C THR A 2 11.29 -13.25 29.31
N VAL A 3 11.05 -14.51 28.94
CA VAL A 3 10.80 -14.93 27.56
C VAL A 3 9.38 -14.45 27.24
N GLU A 4 9.19 -13.14 27.19
CA GLU A 4 7.94 -12.55 26.76
C GLU A 4 7.93 -12.54 25.23
N ASN A 5 7.31 -13.59 24.72
CA ASN A 5 6.21 -13.44 23.78
C ASN A 5 6.52 -13.34 22.27
N THR A 6 7.45 -14.15 21.77
CA THR A 6 7.61 -14.36 20.32
C THR A 6 6.44 -15.13 19.70
N GLN A 7 5.83 -16.07 20.43
CA GLN A 7 4.67 -16.83 19.93
C GLN A 7 3.42 -15.98 19.73
N THR A 8 3.03 -15.10 20.66
CA THR A 8 1.82 -14.30 20.45
C THR A 8 2.05 -13.14 19.47
N ASN A 9 3.30 -12.68 19.25
CA ASN A 9 3.60 -11.76 18.14
C ASN A 9 3.46 -12.41 16.76
N VAL A 10 3.94 -13.65 16.58
CA VAL A 10 3.81 -14.38 15.30
C VAL A 10 2.35 -14.76 15.02
N GLU A 11 1.58 -15.13 16.05
CA GLU A 11 0.15 -15.41 15.90
C GLU A 11 -0.65 -14.15 15.57
N VAL A 12 -0.32 -13.00 16.17
CA VAL A 12 -0.92 -11.70 15.82
C VAL A 12 -0.60 -11.32 14.37
N LEU A 13 0.65 -11.49 13.93
CA LEU A 13 1.05 -11.25 12.54
C LEU A 13 0.32 -12.17 11.55
N LYS A 14 0.13 -13.45 11.89
CA LYS A 14 -0.68 -14.38 11.10
C LYS A 14 -2.15 -13.94 11.04
N GLY A 15 -2.70 -13.44 12.14
CA GLY A 15 -4.04 -12.85 12.19
C GLY A 15 -4.20 -11.67 11.24
N LYS A 16 -3.27 -10.71 11.28
CA LYS A 16 -3.24 -9.56 10.35
C LYS A 16 -3.08 -9.99 8.89
N LEU A 17 -2.28 -11.01 8.59
CA LEU A 17 -2.17 -11.57 7.23
C LEU A 17 -3.48 -12.20 6.74
N MET A 18 -4.23 -12.86 7.64
CA MET A 18 -5.56 -13.39 7.32
C MET A 18 -6.57 -12.26 7.07
N GLU A 19 -6.49 -11.17 7.83
CA GLU A 19 -7.29 -9.96 7.63
C GLU A 19 -7.00 -9.33 6.26
N ALA A 20 -5.73 -9.15 5.89
CA ALA A 20 -5.33 -8.66 4.57
C ALA A 20 -5.86 -9.55 3.42
N ARG A 21 -5.86 -10.89 3.61
CA ARG A 21 -6.48 -11.83 2.67
C ARG A 21 -8.00 -11.70 2.62
N SER A 22 -8.67 -11.40 3.73
CA SER A 22 -10.11 -11.16 3.75
C SER A 22 -10.47 -9.93 2.93
N ILE A 23 -9.76 -8.81 3.14
CA ILE A 23 -9.92 -7.56 2.38
C ILE A 23 -9.80 -7.82 0.86
N GLN A 24 -8.79 -8.59 0.45
CA GLN A 24 -8.64 -9.00 -0.96
C GLN A 24 -9.82 -9.86 -1.46
N GLY A 25 -10.33 -10.77 -0.63
CA GLY A 25 -11.49 -11.60 -0.94
C GLY A 25 -12.81 -10.81 -1.01
N ASP A 26 -12.93 -9.75 -0.21
CA ASP A 26 -14.11 -8.91 -0.13
C ASP A 26 -14.32 -8.10 -1.41
N LEU A 27 -13.27 -7.68 -2.10
CA LEU A 27 -13.39 -7.08 -3.44
C LEU A 27 -14.07 -8.01 -4.45
N THR A 28 -13.67 -9.28 -4.47
CA THR A 28 -14.26 -10.29 -5.36
C THR A 28 -15.71 -10.56 -4.98
N ARG A 29 -16.01 -10.59 -3.68
CA ARG A 29 -17.36 -10.78 -3.15
C ARG A 29 -18.28 -9.61 -3.50
N TYR A 30 -17.82 -8.38 -3.28
CA TYR A 30 -18.53 -7.14 -3.61
C TYR A 30 -18.87 -7.08 -5.11
N MET A 31 -17.89 -7.39 -5.97
CA MET A 31 -18.10 -7.48 -7.42
C MET A 31 -19.20 -8.49 -7.78
N ALA A 32 -19.17 -9.68 -7.19
CA ALA A 32 -20.09 -10.76 -7.53
C ALA A 32 -21.50 -10.57 -6.96
N ARG A 33 -21.63 -10.05 -5.74
CA ARG A 33 -22.89 -10.05 -4.97
C ARG A 33 -23.63 -8.72 -4.99
N GLU A 34 -22.92 -7.61 -5.16
CA GLU A 34 -23.50 -6.27 -5.03
C GLU A 34 -23.37 -5.50 -6.33
N PHE A 35 -22.14 -5.26 -6.78
CA PHE A 35 -21.88 -4.37 -7.91
C PHE A 35 -22.48 -4.88 -9.23
N MET A 36 -22.17 -6.12 -9.63
CA MET A 36 -22.64 -6.65 -10.92
C MET A 36 -24.16 -6.85 -10.97
N PRO A 37 -24.83 -7.38 -9.93
CA PRO A 37 -26.28 -7.43 -9.87
C PRO A 37 -26.96 -6.06 -10.04
N GLU A 38 -26.52 -5.04 -9.29
CA GLU A 38 -27.09 -3.69 -9.40
C GLU A 38 -26.91 -3.08 -10.80
N VAL A 39 -25.73 -3.27 -11.40
CA VAL A 39 -25.45 -2.79 -12.77
C VAL A 39 -26.39 -3.45 -13.77
N ARG A 40 -26.67 -4.76 -13.63
CA ARG A 40 -27.59 -5.48 -14.51
C ARG A 40 -29.02 -5.01 -14.34
N GLU A 41 -29.48 -4.87 -13.10
CA GLU A 41 -30.84 -4.41 -12.79
C GLU A 41 -31.09 -3.01 -13.34
N ALA A 42 -30.18 -2.06 -13.09
CA ALA A 42 -30.29 -0.70 -13.60
C ALA A 42 -30.32 -0.66 -15.14
N ARG A 43 -29.51 -1.49 -15.82
CA ARG A 43 -29.54 -1.59 -17.29
C ARG A 43 -30.86 -2.13 -17.82
N GLN A 44 -31.46 -3.11 -17.14
CA GLN A 44 -32.79 -3.64 -17.48
C GLN A 44 -33.87 -2.57 -17.28
N ASN A 45 -33.86 -1.87 -16.15
CA ASN A 45 -34.80 -0.80 -15.84
C ASN A 45 -34.74 0.32 -16.89
N ILE A 46 -33.55 0.75 -17.31
CA ILE A 46 -33.40 1.73 -18.40
C ILE A 46 -33.93 1.18 -19.74
N GLY A 47 -33.77 -0.12 -20.00
CA GLY A 47 -34.30 -0.77 -21.20
C GLY A 47 -35.84 -0.77 -21.24
N TRP A 48 -36.48 -1.04 -20.11
CA TRP A 48 -37.93 -1.11 -19.98
C TRP A 48 -38.62 0.25 -19.80
N ASP A 49 -37.85 1.29 -19.51
CA ASP A 49 -38.36 2.65 -19.35
C ASP A 49 -39.09 3.11 -20.63
N LYS A 50 -40.42 3.16 -20.59
CA LYS A 50 -41.26 3.55 -21.73
C LYS A 50 -41.26 5.06 -21.97
N THR A 51 -40.74 5.84 -21.02
CA THR A 51 -40.70 7.32 -21.10
C THR A 51 -39.49 7.83 -21.89
N LEU A 52 -38.52 6.96 -22.19
CA LEU A 52 -37.29 7.31 -22.89
C LEU A 52 -37.33 6.90 -24.35
N THR A 53 -36.83 7.79 -25.22
CA THR A 53 -36.50 7.47 -26.61
C THR A 53 -35.32 6.51 -26.68
N ALA A 54 -35.10 5.89 -27.85
CA ALA A 54 -33.94 5.01 -28.06
C ALA A 54 -32.61 5.72 -27.76
N GLN A 55 -32.48 6.98 -28.18
CA GLN A 55 -31.33 7.84 -27.89
C GLN A 55 -31.22 8.15 -26.39
N GLY A 56 -32.33 8.50 -25.73
CA GLY A 56 -32.34 8.77 -24.29
C GLY A 56 -31.96 7.55 -23.45
N LYS A 57 -32.35 6.34 -23.87
CA LYS A 57 -31.92 5.09 -23.23
C LYS A 57 -30.42 4.85 -23.39
N LYS A 58 -29.86 5.14 -24.56
CA LYS A 58 -28.42 5.02 -24.82
C LYS A 58 -27.63 5.97 -23.91
N GLU A 59 -27.99 7.26 -23.89
CA GLU A 59 -27.33 8.26 -23.07
C GLU A 59 -27.44 7.96 -21.57
N LYS A 60 -28.62 7.51 -21.10
CA LYS A 60 -28.83 7.14 -19.69
C LYS A 60 -28.00 5.91 -19.31
N ARG A 61 -27.82 4.93 -20.21
CA ARG A 61 -26.93 3.77 -19.99
C ARG A 61 -25.46 4.19 -19.90
N GLU A 62 -25.00 5.07 -20.77
CA GLU A 62 -23.63 5.58 -20.77
C GLU A 62 -23.32 6.36 -19.49
N LYS A 63 -24.21 7.28 -19.08
CA LYS A 63 -24.08 8.03 -17.82
C LYS A 63 -24.06 7.09 -16.61
N HIS A 64 -24.96 6.12 -16.58
CA HIS A 64 -25.00 5.13 -15.50
C HIS A 64 -23.73 4.27 -15.46
N ALA A 65 -23.19 3.86 -16.63
CA ALA A 65 -21.94 3.12 -16.69
C ALA A 65 -20.78 3.90 -16.07
N PHE A 66 -20.64 5.19 -16.42
CA PHE A 66 -19.60 6.05 -15.87
C PHE A 66 -19.75 6.25 -14.35
N GLN A 67 -20.96 6.47 -13.86
CA GLN A 67 -21.22 6.58 -12.40
C GLN A 67 -20.82 5.31 -11.65
N ARG A 68 -21.11 4.13 -12.22
CA ARG A 68 -20.78 2.85 -11.60
C ARG A 68 -19.29 2.55 -11.67
N GLU A 69 -18.62 2.92 -12.74
CA GLU A 69 -17.16 2.83 -12.84
C GLU A 69 -16.48 3.68 -11.76
N ALA A 70 -16.90 4.94 -11.59
CA ALA A 70 -16.38 5.79 -10.53
C ALA A 70 -16.60 5.19 -9.13
N ALA A 71 -17.81 4.69 -8.85
CA ALA A 71 -18.13 4.05 -7.57
C ALA A 71 -17.26 2.79 -7.31
N LEU A 72 -17.01 1.99 -8.34
CA LEU A 72 -16.13 0.82 -8.23
C LEU A 72 -14.68 1.22 -7.93
N LEU A 73 -14.17 2.23 -8.63
CA LEU A 73 -12.81 2.73 -8.41
C LEU A 73 -12.63 3.28 -6.99
N THR A 74 -13.61 4.03 -6.49
CA THR A 74 -13.60 4.51 -5.09
C THR A 74 -13.62 3.35 -4.10
N TYR A 75 -14.41 2.31 -4.34
CA TYR A 75 -14.42 1.12 -3.49
C TYR A 75 -13.06 0.41 -3.49
N ILE A 76 -12.48 0.17 -4.68
CA ILE A 76 -11.14 -0.42 -4.83
C ILE A 76 -10.09 0.41 -4.09
N GLU A 77 -10.13 1.74 -4.19
CA GLU A 77 -9.19 2.62 -3.51
C GLU A 77 -9.28 2.49 -1.98
N ASN A 78 -10.50 2.40 -1.43
CA ASN A 78 -10.72 2.23 0.01
C ASN A 78 -10.26 0.86 0.52
N GLU A 79 -10.55 -0.21 -0.21
CA GLU A 79 -10.05 -1.56 0.10
C GLU A 79 -8.52 -1.59 0.03
N HIS A 80 -7.92 -0.96 -0.98
CA HIS A 80 -6.47 -0.86 -1.10
C HIS A 80 -5.85 -0.09 0.07
N LYS A 81 -6.42 1.05 0.48
CA LYS A 81 -5.94 1.80 1.67
C LYS A 81 -5.98 0.94 2.93
N SER A 82 -7.07 0.20 3.13
CA SER A 82 -7.25 -0.69 4.28
C SER A 82 -6.23 -1.83 4.24
N TYR A 83 -6.04 -2.45 3.07
CA TYR A 83 -5.00 -3.47 2.85
C TYR A 83 -3.60 -2.93 3.15
N SER A 84 -3.23 -1.76 2.59
CA SER A 84 -1.91 -1.15 2.78
C SER A 84 -1.64 -0.82 4.25
N ALA A 85 -2.65 -0.36 5.00
CA ALA A 85 -2.51 -0.11 6.43
C ALA A 85 -2.17 -1.41 7.20
N VAL A 86 -2.91 -2.49 6.94
CA VAL A 86 -2.68 -3.79 7.60
C VAL A 86 -1.31 -4.37 7.23
N VAL A 87 -0.88 -4.24 5.97
CA VAL A 87 0.44 -4.71 5.54
C VAL A 87 1.57 -3.87 6.14
N GLY A 88 1.41 -2.54 6.21
CA GLY A 88 2.40 -1.66 6.86
C GLY A 88 2.62 -2.04 8.32
N ASP A 89 1.52 -2.26 9.04
CA ASP A 89 1.52 -2.77 10.42
C ASP A 89 2.27 -4.11 10.58
N ILE A 90 2.11 -5.03 9.61
CA ILE A 90 2.82 -6.31 9.61
C ILE A 90 4.33 -6.11 9.40
N VAL A 91 4.71 -5.23 8.48
CA VAL A 91 6.12 -4.94 8.19
C VAL A 91 6.79 -4.34 9.41
N THR A 92 6.22 -3.31 10.02
CA THR A 92 6.77 -2.68 11.22
C THR A 92 6.88 -3.70 12.37
N ALA A 93 5.85 -4.50 12.61
CA ALA A 93 5.91 -5.52 13.65
C ALA A 93 6.93 -6.64 13.34
N ALA A 94 7.17 -6.96 12.07
CA ALA A 94 8.21 -7.90 11.68
C ALA A 94 9.62 -7.32 11.87
N GLU A 95 9.82 -6.04 11.53
CA GLU A 95 11.06 -5.30 11.77
C GLU A 95 11.37 -5.24 13.27
N ASP A 96 10.39 -4.91 14.11
CA ASP A 96 10.54 -4.90 15.57
C ASP A 96 10.96 -6.26 16.14
N ILE A 97 10.44 -7.37 15.59
CA ILE A 97 10.83 -8.72 16.00
C ILE A 97 12.27 -9.03 15.57
N LEU A 98 12.67 -8.62 14.36
CA LEU A 98 14.02 -8.85 13.85
C LEU A 98 15.06 -8.03 14.63
N LEU A 99 14.69 -6.84 15.09
CA LEU A 99 15.56 -5.92 15.82
C LEU A 99 15.56 -6.15 17.33
N LYS A 100 14.65 -6.99 17.87
CA LYS A 100 14.44 -7.18 19.32
C LYS A 100 15.68 -7.57 20.12
N ASP A 101 16.60 -8.32 19.51
CA ASP A 101 17.83 -8.81 20.15
C ASP A 101 19.10 -8.14 19.57
N VAL A 102 18.94 -7.11 18.73
CA VAL A 102 20.05 -6.32 18.19
C VAL A 102 20.33 -5.19 19.17
N GLU A 103 21.57 -5.07 19.61
CA GLU A 103 21.99 -3.95 20.46
C GLU A 103 21.78 -2.64 19.68
N ALA A 104 20.91 -1.78 20.20
CA ALA A 104 20.67 -0.48 19.59
C ALA A 104 21.98 0.31 19.60
N PRO A 105 22.34 0.99 18.49
CA PRO A 105 23.55 1.81 18.45
C PRO A 105 23.50 2.84 19.59
N SER A 106 24.63 3.08 20.23
CA SER A 106 24.71 4.18 21.19
C SER A 106 24.43 5.51 20.49
N GLU A 107 23.90 6.51 21.22
CA GLU A 107 23.68 7.86 20.65
C GLU A 107 24.93 8.42 19.96
N ARG A 108 26.12 8.07 20.48
CA ARG A 108 27.39 8.47 19.90
C ARG A 108 27.65 7.77 18.57
N GLU A 109 27.44 6.46 18.47
CA GLU A 109 27.60 5.70 17.22
C GLU A 109 26.60 6.15 16.16
N GLN A 110 25.34 6.35 16.55
CA GLN A 110 24.30 6.91 15.67
C GLN A 110 24.72 8.29 15.15
N SER A 111 25.20 9.17 16.03
CA SER A 111 25.65 10.51 15.65
C SER A 111 26.85 10.50 14.72
N LEU A 112 27.79 9.56 14.88
CA LEU A 112 28.95 9.41 14.02
C LEU A 112 28.53 8.93 12.62
N PHE A 113 27.63 7.94 12.57
CA PHE A 113 27.04 7.45 11.32
C PHE A 113 26.30 8.57 10.58
N ASP A 114 25.44 9.32 11.26
CA ASP A 114 24.69 10.43 10.66
C ASP A 114 25.60 11.54 10.11
N LEU A 115 26.71 11.81 10.81
CA LEU A 115 27.70 12.80 10.38
C LEU A 115 28.42 12.34 9.11
N GLU A 116 28.79 11.06 9.05
CA GLU A 116 29.42 10.43 7.90
C GLU A 116 28.46 10.35 6.70
N ALA A 117 27.21 9.92 6.93
CA ALA A 117 26.15 9.89 5.92
C ALA A 117 25.89 11.29 5.34
N LYS A 118 25.80 12.32 6.19
CA LYS A 118 25.62 13.71 5.74
C LYS A 118 26.82 14.24 4.96
N LYS A 119 28.03 13.88 5.37
CA LYS A 119 29.26 14.25 4.66
C LYS A 119 29.31 13.62 3.27
N LEU A 120 28.99 12.34 3.15
CA LEU A 120 28.98 11.61 1.90
C LEU A 120 27.82 12.04 0.97
N GLN A 121 26.64 12.31 1.53
CA GLN A 121 25.53 12.92 0.79
C GLN A 121 25.90 14.29 0.21
N ASN A 122 26.59 15.14 0.99
CA ASN A 122 27.10 16.41 0.51
C ASN A 122 28.17 16.22 -0.58
N ALA A 123 29.06 15.23 -0.43
CA ALA A 123 30.06 14.91 -1.46
C ALA A 123 29.42 14.51 -2.79
N VAL A 124 28.34 13.71 -2.76
CA VAL A 124 27.55 13.37 -3.96
C VAL A 124 26.88 14.60 -4.58
N THR A 125 26.33 15.48 -3.73
CA THR A 125 25.56 16.65 -4.15
C THR A 125 26.45 17.74 -4.76
N PHE A 126 27.64 17.93 -4.20
CA PHE A 126 28.56 19.02 -4.56
C PHE A 126 29.82 18.57 -5.33
N ALA A 127 29.87 17.32 -5.80
CA ALA A 127 30.97 16.83 -6.63
C ALA A 127 31.14 17.68 -7.90
N ALA A 128 32.34 18.23 -8.09
CA ALA A 128 32.66 19.13 -9.20
C ALA A 128 32.78 18.43 -10.57
N THR A 129 32.98 17.11 -10.59
CA THR A 129 33.17 16.32 -11.82
C THR A 129 32.38 15.01 -11.77
N THR A 130 32.01 14.49 -12.94
CA THR A 130 31.29 13.20 -13.07
C THR A 130 32.05 12.03 -12.43
N PRO A 131 33.38 11.87 -12.58
CA PRO A 131 34.13 10.81 -11.90
C PRO A 131 34.07 10.92 -10.38
N ALA A 132 34.23 12.13 -9.83
CA ALA A 132 34.14 12.37 -8.39
C ALA A 132 32.73 12.08 -7.83
N LYS A 133 31.69 12.34 -8.62
CA LYS A 133 30.31 12.01 -8.24
C LYS A 133 30.04 10.51 -8.20
N ILE A 134 30.61 9.75 -9.13
CA ILE A 134 30.51 8.29 -9.16
C ILE A 134 31.26 7.67 -7.97
N GLU A 135 32.43 8.20 -7.63
CA GLU A 135 33.20 7.77 -6.45
C GLU A 135 32.44 8.05 -5.16
N ALA A 136 31.93 9.28 -4.97
CA ALA A 136 31.11 9.63 -3.81
C ALA A 136 29.81 8.80 -3.70
N LEU A 137 29.21 8.41 -4.83
CA LEU A 137 28.04 7.52 -4.84
C LEU A 137 28.39 6.10 -4.39
N LYS A 138 29.57 5.60 -4.75
CA LYS A 138 30.04 4.29 -4.28
C LYS A 138 30.31 4.31 -2.78
N ASP A 139 30.99 5.35 -2.30
CA ASP A 139 31.29 5.51 -0.87
C ASP A 139 30.00 5.68 -0.05
N TYR A 140 29.01 6.40 -0.58
CA TYR A 140 27.70 6.52 0.05
C TYR A 140 26.90 5.20 0.03
N ALA A 141 26.99 4.41 -1.05
CA ALA A 141 26.34 3.11 -1.12
C ALA A 141 26.95 2.10 -0.12
N ALA A 142 28.27 2.17 0.10
CA ALA A 142 28.99 1.32 1.04
C ALA A 142 28.64 1.56 2.51
N LEU A 143 27.95 2.66 2.87
CA LEU A 143 27.38 2.85 4.21
C LEU A 143 26.21 1.92 4.53
N GLY A 144 25.57 1.34 3.50
CA GLY A 144 24.41 0.46 3.65
C GLY A 144 24.74 -1.04 3.62
N ASP A 145 26.00 -1.39 3.35
CA ASP A 145 26.53 -2.76 3.38
C ASP A 145 27.12 -3.09 4.76
#